data_AF-A0A158QHT3-F1
#
_entry.id   AF-A0A158QHT3-F1
#
_cell.length_a   1.000
_cell.length_b   1.000
_cell.length_c   1.000
_cell.angle_alpha   90.00
_cell.angle_beta   90.00
_cell.angle_gamma   90.00
#
_symmetry.space_group_name_H-M   'P 1'
#
loop_
_entity.id
_entity.type
_entity.pdbx_description
1 polymer ?
#
loop_
_entity_poly.entity_id
_entity_poly.type
_entity_poly.pdbx_seq_one_letter_code
_entity_poly.pdbx_strand_id
1 'polypeptide(L)'
;MPHTPHFDSDDIILAPFNYLTENSGKGMRTKLIKAFNLWLNIDQDKLDLLSDIIETLHNASLIVDDIEDNSDRRRNKPAAHMLFGVPLSINAANFAYFIALEKALRLNHPDVPKVYAEQMIDLHRGQGMDIYWRCSLKCPTEHEYNEMVKQKTGGLFGMAVKLMQLFSTNTSDYGPLLASLGLWFQIRDDYANLVDTSYHEAKDFADDLTEGKFSFPIVHAINGFPNDHQTMAILRQRTTNRAVKDHAIQHLDELGSLEYTACTLIRLEKEIRQMVADFGGNPYILRFLDDYCIIYRDADQWASDKGDSNKPDRRLFNIQDVSLNESSFESNVPTGLQLFSDYRKGILNPDVVSTQGASTLKESTQETTVKKTEPRIPVTWLKPRSALSRLAADHALPTSSSNTFKSDSTPVIPQKVPYDSQTTPTKSGLDLVLSTGSYSN
;
A
#
# COMPACT_ATOMS: atom_id res chain seq x y z
N MET A 1 -6.29 39.16 -11.59
CA MET A 1 -7.67 38.79 -11.21
C MET A 1 -8.06 39.60 -9.98
N PRO A 2 -9.32 40.01 -9.80
CA PRO A 2 -9.71 40.81 -8.65
C PRO A 2 -9.58 39.96 -7.37
N HIS A 3 -8.93 40.51 -6.35
CA HIS A 3 -8.83 39.91 -5.02
C HIS A 3 -10.22 39.88 -4.38
N THR A 4 -10.92 38.76 -4.54
CA THR A 4 -11.98 38.36 -3.60
C THR A 4 -11.35 38.18 -2.22
N PRO A 5 -12.05 38.56 -1.13
CA PRO A 5 -11.58 38.29 0.21
C PRO A 5 -11.50 36.77 0.35
N HIS A 6 -10.30 36.22 0.27
CA HIS A 6 -10.07 34.81 0.54
C HIS A 6 -10.53 34.58 1.98
N PHE A 7 -11.49 33.67 2.16
CA PHE A 7 -11.48 32.93 3.41
C PHE A 7 -10.06 32.34 3.50
N ASP A 8 -9.27 32.69 4.52
CA ASP A 8 -8.07 31.95 4.90
C ASP A 8 -8.53 30.59 5.46
N SER A 9 -9.14 29.78 4.59
CA SER A 9 -9.76 28.49 4.88
C SER A 9 -8.94 27.32 4.36
N ASP A 10 -7.84 27.58 3.66
CA ASP A 10 -7.01 26.53 3.09
C ASP A 10 -6.46 25.63 4.20
N ASP A 11 -6.15 26.18 5.38
CA ASP A 11 -5.77 25.40 6.56
C ASP A 11 -6.87 24.43 7.01
N ILE A 12 -8.14 24.83 6.93
CA ILE A 12 -9.30 23.99 7.27
C ILE A 12 -9.45 22.88 6.22
N ILE A 13 -9.32 23.25 4.94
CA ILE A 13 -9.47 22.33 3.81
C ILE A 13 -8.32 21.30 3.78
N LEU A 14 -7.10 21.73 4.10
CA LEU A 14 -5.90 20.92 4.11
C LEU A 14 -5.62 20.25 5.45
N ALA A 15 -6.47 20.41 6.47
CA ALA A 15 -6.28 19.77 7.77
C ALA A 15 -5.98 18.25 7.69
N PRO A 16 -6.66 17.44 6.86
CA PRO A 16 -6.31 16.03 6.69
C PRO A 16 -4.92 15.80 6.08
N PHE A 17 -4.52 16.67 5.14
CA PHE A 17 -3.22 16.63 4.49
C PHE A 17 -2.10 17.02 5.46
N ASN A 18 -2.28 18.14 6.17
CA ASN A 18 -1.34 18.64 7.18
C ASN A 18 -1.14 17.63 8.31
N TYR A 19 -2.21 16.99 8.76
CA TYR A 19 -2.12 15.91 9.73
C TYR A 19 -1.21 14.77 9.26
N LEU A 20 -1.30 14.35 7.99
CA LEU A 20 -0.43 13.30 7.47
C LEU A 20 1.03 13.79 7.32
N THR A 21 1.24 15.01 6.83
CA THR A 21 2.58 15.57 6.59
C THR A 21 3.36 15.81 7.89
N GLU A 22 2.71 16.28 8.95
CA GLU A 22 3.31 16.44 10.29
C GLU A 22 3.79 15.11 10.89
N ASN A 23 3.15 14.00 10.53
CA ASN A 23 3.51 12.65 10.95
C ASN A 23 4.43 11.93 9.94
N SER A 24 4.99 12.65 8.96
CA SER A 24 5.91 12.09 7.95
C SER A 24 7.36 12.14 8.42
N GLY A 25 8.06 11.01 8.40
CA GLY A 25 9.52 11.00 8.48
C GLY A 25 10.15 11.55 7.19
N LYS A 26 11.31 12.23 7.28
CA LYS A 26 12.01 12.80 6.12
C LYS A 26 12.29 11.74 5.04
N GLY A 27 11.87 12.08 3.81
CA GLY A 27 11.42 11.15 2.78
C GLY A 27 12.47 10.31 2.05
N MET A 28 12.11 9.04 1.87
CA MET A 28 12.73 8.08 0.95
C MET A 28 12.77 8.59 -0.50
N ARG A 29 11.67 9.19 -0.95
CA ARG A 29 11.54 9.77 -2.31
C ARG A 29 12.51 10.94 -2.51
N THR A 30 12.68 11.79 -1.51
CA THR A 30 13.66 12.88 -1.52
C THR A 30 15.08 12.36 -1.63
N LYS A 31 15.41 11.24 -0.95
CA LYS A 31 16.72 10.58 -1.11
C LYS A 31 16.93 10.07 -2.54
N LEU A 32 15.90 9.48 -3.15
CA LEU A 32 15.98 8.99 -4.54
C LEU A 32 16.14 10.14 -5.54
N ILE A 33 15.39 11.23 -5.39
CA ILE A 33 15.54 12.44 -6.22
C ILE A 33 16.97 12.98 -6.14
N LYS A 34 17.53 13.09 -4.93
CA LYS A 34 18.93 13.49 -4.72
C LYS A 34 19.91 12.49 -5.34
N ALA A 35 19.60 11.19 -5.28
CA ALA A 35 20.41 10.15 -5.90
C ALA A 35 20.48 10.32 -7.42
N PHE A 36 19.34 10.51 -8.09
CA PHE A 36 19.31 10.77 -9.54
C PHE A 36 19.96 12.11 -9.92
N ASN A 37 19.96 13.10 -9.02
CA ASN A 37 20.63 14.37 -9.28
C ASN A 37 22.15 14.24 -9.42
N LEU A 38 22.76 13.18 -8.88
CA LEU A 38 24.17 12.87 -9.13
C LEU A 38 24.45 12.71 -10.63
N TRP A 39 23.50 12.14 -11.38
CA TRP A 39 23.64 11.96 -12.82
C TRP A 39 23.05 13.10 -13.65
N LEU A 40 21.93 13.67 -13.20
CA LEU A 40 21.17 14.68 -13.95
C LEU A 40 21.68 16.11 -13.71
N ASN A 41 22.35 16.35 -12.58
CA ASN A 41 23.04 17.60 -12.26
C ASN A 41 22.21 18.86 -12.54
N ILE A 42 20.98 18.90 -12.01
CA ILE A 42 20.10 20.07 -12.11
C ILE A 42 20.34 21.05 -10.95
N ASP A 43 19.96 22.31 -11.15
CA ASP A 43 20.08 23.37 -10.15
C ASP A 43 19.33 23.03 -8.85
N GLN A 44 19.93 23.41 -7.72
CA GLN A 44 19.40 23.12 -6.39
C GLN A 44 17.98 23.68 -6.19
N ASP A 45 17.71 24.91 -6.64
CA ASP A 45 16.38 25.53 -6.52
C ASP A 45 15.29 24.72 -7.25
N LYS A 46 15.61 24.16 -8.42
CA LYS A 46 14.69 23.30 -9.18
C LYS A 46 14.52 21.95 -8.49
N LEU A 47 15.61 21.39 -7.97
CA LEU A 47 15.60 20.12 -7.23
C LEU A 47 14.72 20.20 -5.98
N ASP A 48 14.80 21.30 -5.23
CA ASP A 48 14.02 21.49 -4.01
C ASP A 48 12.53 21.68 -4.34
N LEU A 49 12.20 22.47 -5.37
CA LEU A 49 10.82 22.61 -5.85
C LEU A 49 10.25 21.26 -6.34
N LEU A 50 11.03 20.49 -7.10
CA LEU A 50 10.63 19.14 -7.55
C LEU A 50 10.44 18.18 -6.38
N SER A 51 11.29 18.25 -5.38
CA SER A 51 11.16 17.42 -4.17
C SER A 51 9.85 17.71 -3.44
N ASP A 52 9.50 19.00 -3.30
CA ASP A 52 8.24 19.43 -2.68
C ASP A 52 7.01 19.00 -3.50
N ILE A 53 7.05 19.10 -4.83
CA ILE A 53 5.97 18.61 -5.71
C ILE A 53 5.74 17.12 -5.51
N ILE A 54 6.82 16.32 -5.56
CA ILE A 54 6.73 14.86 -5.45
C ILE A 54 6.30 14.43 -4.05
N GLU A 55 6.74 15.12 -3.00
CA GLU A 55 6.31 14.86 -1.62
C GLU A 55 4.84 15.24 -1.40
N THR A 56 4.39 16.36 -1.99
CA THR A 56 2.98 16.76 -1.98
C THR A 56 2.10 15.70 -2.63
N LEU A 57 2.46 15.27 -3.85
CA LEU A 57 1.75 14.21 -4.58
C LEU A 57 1.73 12.89 -3.82
N HIS A 58 2.86 12.50 -3.24
CA HIS A 58 2.95 11.26 -2.48
C HIS A 58 2.02 11.26 -1.27
N ASN A 59 2.04 12.31 -0.45
CA ASN A 59 1.18 12.35 0.74
C ASN A 59 -0.30 12.48 0.35
N ALA A 60 -0.62 13.22 -0.71
CA ALA A 60 -1.97 13.26 -1.25
C ALA A 60 -2.44 11.88 -1.69
N SER A 61 -1.61 11.13 -2.42
CA SER A 61 -1.97 9.79 -2.88
C SER A 61 -2.17 8.81 -1.73
N LEU A 62 -1.38 8.91 -0.65
CA LEU A 62 -1.56 8.06 0.54
C LEU A 62 -2.93 8.26 1.21
N ILE A 63 -3.46 9.49 1.23
CA ILE A 63 -4.79 9.75 1.80
C ILE A 63 -5.89 9.12 0.95
N VAL A 64 -5.76 9.20 -0.38
CA VAL A 64 -6.70 8.57 -1.31
C VAL A 64 -6.62 7.04 -1.18
N ASP A 65 -5.40 6.49 -1.18
CA ASP A 65 -5.11 5.06 -1.03
C ASP A 65 -5.69 4.50 0.28
N ASP A 66 -5.47 5.17 1.43
CA ASP A 66 -6.06 4.79 2.73
C ASP A 66 -7.60 4.67 2.67
N ILE A 67 -8.26 5.53 1.89
CA ILE A 67 -9.72 5.52 1.72
C ILE A 67 -10.16 4.41 0.76
N GLU A 68 -9.45 4.25 -0.35
CA GLU A 68 -9.72 3.21 -1.35
C GLU A 68 -9.53 1.81 -0.76
N ASP A 69 -8.58 1.67 0.17
CA ASP A 69 -8.21 0.42 0.83
C ASP A 69 -8.97 0.18 2.14
N ASN A 70 -9.68 1.20 2.64
CA ASN A 70 -10.36 1.18 3.94
C ASN A 70 -9.37 0.85 5.07
N SER A 71 -8.20 1.49 5.05
CA SER A 71 -7.12 1.32 6.02
C SER A 71 -7.40 2.13 7.28
N ASP A 72 -7.38 1.50 8.46
CA ASP A 72 -7.66 2.20 9.72
C ASP A 72 -6.47 3.07 10.19
N ARG A 73 -5.24 2.73 9.77
CA ARG A 73 -4.00 3.33 10.29
C ARG A 73 -2.98 3.63 9.21
N ARG A 74 -2.20 4.67 9.45
CA ARG A 74 -1.05 5.10 8.65
C ARG A 74 0.05 5.63 9.56
N ARG A 75 1.27 5.08 9.44
CA ARG A 75 2.46 5.48 10.22
C ARG A 75 2.21 5.50 11.73
N ASN A 76 1.69 4.41 12.28
CA ASN A 76 1.31 4.23 13.69
C ASN A 76 0.14 5.10 14.18
N LYS A 77 -0.46 5.94 13.35
CA LYS A 77 -1.56 6.85 13.71
C LYS A 77 -2.85 6.46 12.97
N PRO A 78 -4.03 6.90 13.44
CA PRO A 78 -5.27 6.73 12.67
C PRO A 78 -5.12 7.36 11.28
N ALA A 79 -5.65 6.70 10.25
CA ALA A 79 -5.68 7.25 8.89
C ALA A 79 -6.48 8.57 8.88
N ALA A 80 -6.17 9.49 7.96
CA ALA A 80 -6.75 10.83 7.97
C ALA A 80 -8.30 10.82 7.92
N HIS A 81 -8.87 9.91 7.13
CA HIS A 81 -10.32 9.79 7.00
C HIS A 81 -11.02 9.27 8.27
N MET A 82 -10.28 8.64 9.19
CA MET A 82 -10.81 8.21 10.49
C MET A 82 -11.01 9.39 11.45
N LEU A 83 -10.27 10.49 11.26
CA LEU A 83 -10.36 11.70 12.09
C LEU A 83 -11.24 12.78 11.45
N PHE A 84 -11.07 12.98 10.14
CA PHE A 84 -11.69 14.11 9.41
C PHE A 84 -12.89 13.69 8.55
N GLY A 85 -13.15 12.38 8.45
CA GLY A 85 -14.18 11.81 7.59
C GLY A 85 -13.75 11.73 6.13
N VAL A 86 -14.26 10.70 5.45
CA VAL A 86 -14.01 10.43 4.02
C VAL A 86 -14.22 11.67 3.12
N PRO A 87 -15.33 12.45 3.25
CA PRO A 87 -15.58 13.55 2.31
C PRO A 87 -14.49 14.64 2.35
N LEU A 88 -14.04 15.03 3.55
CA LEU A 88 -13.03 16.08 3.69
C LEU A 88 -11.65 15.56 3.30
N SER A 89 -11.31 14.32 3.64
CA SER A 89 -10.02 13.72 3.27
C SER A 89 -9.85 13.55 1.76
N ILE A 90 -10.90 13.12 1.03
CA ILE A 90 -10.87 13.08 -0.45
C ILE A 90 -10.66 14.48 -1.01
N ASN A 91 -11.41 15.47 -0.51
CA ASN A 91 -11.30 16.84 -1.00
C ASN A 91 -9.90 17.42 -0.76
N ALA A 92 -9.34 17.23 0.44
CA ALA A 92 -8.00 17.69 0.81
C ALA A 92 -6.91 17.08 -0.08
N ALA A 93 -6.98 15.77 -0.34
CA ALA A 93 -6.02 15.09 -1.19
C ALA A 93 -6.11 15.54 -2.66
N ASN A 94 -7.33 15.66 -3.19
CA ASN A 94 -7.54 16.17 -4.54
C ASN A 94 -7.09 17.63 -4.69
N PHE A 95 -7.33 18.46 -3.67
CA PHE A 95 -6.83 19.83 -3.66
C PHE A 95 -5.30 19.86 -3.67
N ALA A 96 -4.64 19.01 -2.87
CA ALA A 96 -3.19 18.89 -2.85
C ALA A 96 -2.61 18.43 -4.21
N TYR A 97 -3.31 17.60 -5.00
CA TYR A 97 -2.90 17.32 -6.39
C TYR A 97 -2.87 18.59 -7.25
N PHE A 98 -3.83 19.50 -7.11
CA PHE A 98 -3.82 20.75 -7.89
C PHE A 98 -2.81 21.77 -7.37
N ILE A 99 -2.54 21.80 -6.07
CA ILE A 99 -1.42 22.57 -5.50
C ILE A 99 -0.08 22.07 -6.06
N ALA A 100 0.12 20.76 -6.15
CA ALA A 100 1.31 20.19 -6.75
C ALA A 100 1.46 20.55 -8.24
N LEU A 101 0.36 20.55 -9.00
CA LEU A 101 0.35 21.04 -10.38
C LEU A 101 0.73 22.53 -10.45
N GLU A 102 0.14 23.37 -9.60
CA GLU A 102 0.45 24.80 -9.55
C GLU A 102 1.95 25.04 -9.28
N LYS A 103 2.52 24.31 -8.31
CA LYS A 103 3.96 24.32 -8.02
C LYS A 103 4.78 23.85 -9.23
N ALA A 104 4.36 22.78 -9.90
CA ALA A 104 5.04 22.27 -11.09
C ALA A 104 5.07 23.30 -12.22
N LEU A 105 3.98 24.03 -12.45
CA LEU A 105 3.95 25.10 -13.47
C LEU A 105 4.99 26.21 -13.24
N ARG A 106 5.42 26.43 -11.98
CA ARG A 106 6.48 27.40 -11.64
C ARG A 106 7.86 26.99 -12.12
N LEU A 107 8.07 25.72 -12.50
CA LEU A 107 9.31 25.26 -13.15
C LEU A 107 9.51 25.90 -14.54
N ASN A 108 8.47 26.52 -15.10
CA ASN A 108 8.51 27.36 -16.30
C ASN A 108 9.15 26.68 -17.54
N HIS A 109 8.84 25.40 -17.72
CA HIS A 109 9.22 24.62 -18.91
C HIS A 109 7.97 24.11 -19.64
N PRO A 110 7.87 24.25 -20.97
CA PRO A 110 6.64 23.98 -21.73
C PRO A 110 6.15 22.53 -21.64
N ASP A 111 7.06 21.56 -21.43
CA ASP A 111 6.69 20.15 -21.32
C ASP A 111 6.26 19.69 -19.92
N VAL A 112 6.38 20.55 -18.89
CA VAL A 112 6.01 20.18 -17.50
C VAL A 112 4.54 19.76 -17.38
N PRO A 113 3.55 20.49 -17.92
CA PRO A 113 2.15 20.08 -17.85
C PRO A 113 1.90 18.71 -18.50
N LYS A 114 2.60 18.43 -19.62
CA LYS A 114 2.48 17.17 -20.34
C LYS A 114 3.02 16.01 -19.51
N VAL A 115 4.25 16.13 -19.00
CA VAL A 115 4.86 15.11 -18.13
C VAL A 115 3.99 14.88 -16.89
N TYR A 116 3.53 15.95 -16.25
CA TYR A 116 2.65 15.85 -15.08
C TYR A 116 1.37 15.08 -15.39
N ALA A 117 0.66 15.44 -16.46
CA ALA A 117 -0.60 14.81 -16.84
C ALA A 117 -0.40 13.33 -17.21
N GLU A 118 0.60 13.01 -18.03
CA GLU A 118 0.90 11.62 -18.44
C GLU A 118 1.19 10.74 -17.22
N GLN A 119 2.01 11.23 -16.29
CA GLN A 119 2.38 10.45 -15.10
C GLN A 119 1.25 10.33 -14.07
N MET A 120 0.40 11.35 -13.92
CA MET A 120 -0.82 11.23 -13.09
C MET A 120 -1.82 10.25 -13.71
N ILE A 121 -1.98 10.23 -15.03
CA ILE A 121 -2.83 9.26 -15.73
C ILE A 121 -2.31 7.83 -15.52
N ASP A 122 -1.01 7.61 -15.69
CA ASP A 122 -0.42 6.28 -15.49
C ASP A 122 -0.58 5.80 -14.04
N LEU A 123 -0.36 6.68 -13.05
CA LEU A 123 -0.60 6.35 -11.65
C LEU A 123 -2.04 5.86 -11.41
N HIS A 124 -3.04 6.56 -11.96
CA HIS A 124 -4.45 6.17 -11.82
C HIS A 124 -4.82 4.92 -12.62
N ARG A 125 -4.16 4.65 -13.76
CA ARG A 125 -4.34 3.38 -14.49
C ARG A 125 -3.86 2.20 -13.65
N GLY A 126 -2.68 2.33 -13.04
CA GLY A 126 -2.13 1.32 -12.14
C GLY A 126 -3.05 1.09 -10.94
N GLN A 127 -3.38 2.15 -10.20
CA GLN A 127 -4.29 2.07 -9.04
C GLN A 127 -5.65 1.49 -9.41
N GLY A 128 -6.22 1.92 -10.54
CA GLY A 128 -7.53 1.43 -11.00
C GLY A 128 -7.54 -0.07 -11.28
N MET A 129 -6.46 -0.63 -11.85
CA MET A 129 -6.35 -2.06 -12.09
C MET A 129 -6.20 -2.86 -10.79
N ASP A 130 -5.40 -2.36 -9.83
CA ASP A 130 -5.24 -2.94 -8.50
C ASP A 130 -6.60 -3.05 -7.78
N ILE A 131 -7.36 -1.94 -7.76
CA ILE A 131 -8.72 -1.88 -7.21
C ILE A 131 -9.67 -2.82 -7.97
N TYR A 132 -9.62 -2.82 -9.30
CA TYR A 132 -10.49 -3.65 -10.13
C TYR A 132 -10.32 -5.14 -9.81
N TRP A 133 -9.09 -5.64 -9.74
CA TRP A 133 -8.83 -7.04 -9.43
C TRP A 133 -9.36 -7.41 -8.06
N ARG A 134 -9.05 -6.60 -7.05
CA ARG A 134 -9.55 -6.76 -5.68
C ARG A 134 -11.08 -6.79 -5.60
N CYS A 135 -11.76 -5.88 -6.28
CA CYS A 135 -13.23 -5.77 -6.24
C CYS A 135 -13.93 -6.83 -7.09
N SER A 136 -13.32 -7.26 -8.19
CA SER A 136 -13.86 -8.32 -9.07
C SER A 136 -13.45 -9.73 -8.63
N LEU A 137 -12.57 -9.85 -7.62
CA LEU A 137 -11.98 -11.11 -7.15
C LEU A 137 -11.30 -11.90 -8.28
N LYS A 138 -10.77 -11.18 -9.28
CA LYS A 138 -10.03 -11.75 -10.40
C LYS A 138 -8.55 -11.54 -10.14
N CYS A 139 -7.86 -12.61 -9.75
CA CYS A 139 -6.41 -12.60 -9.59
C CYS A 139 -5.75 -12.26 -10.94
N PRO A 140 -4.84 -11.26 -10.99
CA PRO A 140 -4.03 -11.01 -12.18
C PRO A 140 -3.02 -12.15 -12.38
N THR A 141 -2.52 -12.27 -13.59
CA THR A 141 -1.24 -12.96 -13.85
C THR A 141 -0.10 -12.13 -13.27
N GLU A 142 1.06 -12.77 -13.02
CA GLU A 142 2.26 -12.05 -12.58
C GLU A 142 2.68 -10.96 -13.58
N HIS A 143 2.54 -11.23 -14.90
CA HIS A 143 2.82 -10.23 -15.92
C HIS A 143 1.91 -9.00 -15.82
N GLU A 144 0.60 -9.21 -15.67
CA GLU A 144 -0.36 -8.13 -15.46
C GLU A 144 -0.05 -7.34 -14.18
N TYR A 145 0.27 -8.03 -13.07
CA TYR A 145 0.72 -7.39 -11.83
C TYR A 145 1.93 -6.51 -12.09
N ASN A 146 2.96 -7.02 -12.78
CA ASN A 146 4.19 -6.27 -13.07
C ASN A 146 3.90 -5.01 -13.92
N GLU A 147 3.02 -5.10 -14.92
CA GLU A 147 2.61 -3.94 -15.73
C GLU A 147 1.82 -2.91 -14.92
N MET A 148 0.92 -3.35 -14.03
CA MET A 148 0.22 -2.47 -13.11
C MET A 148 1.19 -1.73 -12.19
N VAL A 149 2.18 -2.42 -11.62
CA VAL A 149 3.18 -1.81 -10.75
C VAL A 149 4.04 -0.78 -11.49
N LYS A 150 4.41 -1.06 -12.74
CA LYS A 150 5.12 -0.08 -13.59
C LYS A 150 4.31 1.20 -13.77
N GLN A 151 2.99 1.11 -13.86
CA GLN A 151 2.11 2.28 -13.95
C GLN A 151 1.95 2.99 -12.59
N LYS A 152 1.66 2.25 -11.52
CA LYS A 152 1.44 2.79 -10.16
C LYS A 152 2.71 3.41 -9.56
N THR A 153 3.80 2.64 -9.48
CA THR A 153 5.04 3.04 -8.82
C THR A 153 5.98 3.79 -9.75
N GLY A 154 5.97 3.43 -11.04
CA GLY A 154 6.69 4.18 -12.08
C GLY A 154 6.07 5.56 -12.35
N GLY A 155 4.79 5.79 -12.03
CA GLY A 155 4.17 7.11 -12.18
C GLY A 155 4.87 8.21 -11.39
N LEU A 156 5.09 8.03 -10.08
CA LEU A 156 5.65 9.10 -9.25
C LEU A 156 7.18 9.18 -9.29
N PHE A 157 7.88 8.04 -9.28
CA PHE A 157 9.34 8.03 -9.47
C PHE A 157 9.73 8.46 -10.90
N GLY A 158 8.98 8.00 -11.89
CA GLY A 158 9.13 8.40 -13.28
C GLY A 158 8.85 9.88 -13.48
N MET A 159 7.81 10.44 -12.85
CA MET A 159 7.55 11.88 -12.87
C MET A 159 8.75 12.68 -12.36
N ALA A 160 9.31 12.30 -11.21
CA ALA A 160 10.46 13.01 -10.65
C ALA A 160 11.63 13.06 -11.62
N VAL A 161 12.05 11.91 -12.16
CA VAL A 161 13.20 11.84 -13.08
C VAL A 161 12.90 12.49 -14.43
N LYS A 162 11.72 12.27 -15.02
CA LYS A 162 11.33 12.91 -16.28
C LYS A 162 11.30 14.43 -16.16
N LEU A 163 10.79 14.97 -15.05
CA LEU A 163 10.80 16.41 -14.81
C LEU A 163 12.23 16.94 -14.61
N MET A 164 13.11 16.19 -13.91
CA MET A 164 14.53 16.55 -13.78
C MET A 164 15.24 16.55 -15.15
N GLN A 165 14.93 15.58 -16.02
CA GLN A 165 15.51 15.49 -17.37
C GLN A 165 15.22 16.72 -18.23
N LEU A 166 14.11 17.43 -18.02
CA LEU A 166 13.81 18.68 -18.73
C LEU A 166 14.83 19.80 -18.46
N PHE A 167 15.57 19.71 -17.35
CA PHE A 167 16.54 20.72 -16.93
C PHE A 167 17.99 20.21 -16.93
N SER A 168 18.21 18.99 -17.41
CA SER A 168 19.49 18.31 -17.42
C SER A 168 20.05 18.26 -18.84
N THR A 169 21.38 18.34 -18.97
CA THR A 169 22.06 18.07 -20.25
C THR A 169 22.27 16.57 -20.49
N ASN A 170 22.11 15.75 -19.45
CA ASN A 170 22.16 14.30 -19.54
C ASN A 170 20.83 13.75 -20.11
N THR A 171 20.93 13.06 -21.24
CA THR A 171 19.81 12.46 -22.00
C THR A 171 19.76 10.94 -21.91
N SER A 172 20.45 10.34 -20.94
CA SER A 172 20.40 8.89 -20.71
C SER A 172 18.97 8.41 -20.43
N ASP A 173 18.64 7.22 -20.95
CA ASP A 173 17.34 6.60 -20.70
C ASP A 173 17.32 5.85 -19.37
N TYR A 174 16.75 6.47 -18.34
CA TYR A 174 16.56 5.86 -17.02
C TYR A 174 15.28 5.01 -16.92
N GLY A 175 14.47 4.91 -17.98
CA GLY A 175 13.19 4.20 -17.98
C GLY A 175 13.28 2.76 -17.46
N PRO A 176 14.20 1.92 -17.98
CA PRO A 176 14.36 0.54 -17.51
C PRO A 176 14.76 0.44 -16.03
N LEU A 177 15.66 1.32 -15.58
CA LEU A 177 16.10 1.38 -14.19
C LEU A 177 14.94 1.78 -13.26
N LEU A 178 14.16 2.80 -13.65
CA LEU A 178 13.00 3.26 -12.89
C LEU A 178 11.90 2.21 -12.80
N ALA A 179 11.63 1.52 -13.91
CA ALA A 179 10.67 0.42 -13.93
C ALA A 179 11.09 -0.71 -12.98
N SER A 180 12.38 -1.07 -12.99
CA SER A 180 12.91 -2.13 -12.13
C SER A 180 12.96 -1.73 -10.66
N LEU A 181 13.37 -0.49 -10.36
CA LEU A 181 13.31 0.08 -9.01
C LEU A 181 11.87 0.13 -8.48
N GLY A 182 10.93 0.58 -9.31
CA GLY A 182 9.51 0.63 -8.94
C GLY A 182 8.93 -0.75 -8.65
N LEU A 183 9.26 -1.73 -9.51
CA LEU A 183 8.83 -3.12 -9.31
C LEU A 183 9.41 -3.73 -8.05
N TRP A 184 10.73 -3.61 -7.87
CA TRP A 184 11.42 -4.08 -6.67
C TRP A 184 10.84 -3.44 -5.40
N PHE A 185 10.59 -2.14 -5.43
CA PHE A 185 10.06 -1.41 -4.28
C PHE A 185 8.64 -1.87 -3.89
N GLN A 186 7.76 -2.11 -4.87
CA GLN A 186 6.40 -2.59 -4.61
C GLN A 186 6.40 -4.04 -4.10
N ILE A 187 7.15 -4.94 -4.75
CA ILE A 187 7.23 -6.35 -4.32
C ILE A 187 7.82 -6.42 -2.90
N ARG A 188 8.76 -5.54 -2.56
CA ARG A 188 9.32 -5.44 -1.22
C ARG A 188 8.26 -4.98 -0.22
N ASP A 189 7.44 -3.98 -0.55
CA ASP A 189 6.35 -3.51 0.31
C ASP A 189 5.31 -4.62 0.54
N ASP A 190 4.93 -5.35 -0.51
CA ASP A 190 4.03 -6.51 -0.46
C ASP A 190 4.62 -7.64 0.42
N TYR A 191 5.92 -7.91 0.31
CA TYR A 191 6.60 -8.88 1.17
C TYR A 191 6.62 -8.42 2.63
N ALA A 192 7.00 -7.16 2.87
CA ALA A 192 7.07 -6.58 4.20
C ALA A 192 5.71 -6.56 4.92
N ASN A 193 4.63 -6.31 4.18
CA ASN A 193 3.27 -6.37 4.69
C ASN A 193 2.97 -7.70 5.39
N LEU A 194 3.52 -8.81 4.87
CA LEU A 194 3.25 -10.15 5.39
C LEU A 194 4.25 -10.62 6.46
N VAL A 195 5.53 -10.25 6.36
CA VAL A 195 6.59 -10.88 7.19
C VAL A 195 7.26 -9.96 8.22
N ASP A 196 7.18 -8.64 8.07
CA ASP A 196 7.97 -7.73 8.90
C ASP A 196 7.20 -7.23 10.13
N THR A 197 7.61 -7.74 11.30
CA THR A 197 7.04 -7.35 12.59
C THR A 197 7.14 -5.85 12.90
N SER A 198 8.20 -5.17 12.44
CA SER A 198 8.35 -3.72 12.64
C SER A 198 7.44 -2.92 11.70
N TYR A 199 7.17 -3.46 10.52
CA TYR A 199 6.18 -2.93 9.58
C TYR A 199 4.76 -3.08 10.13
N HIS A 200 4.45 -4.17 10.84
CA HIS A 200 3.19 -4.42 11.56
C HIS A 200 2.96 -3.53 12.78
N GLU A 201 3.98 -2.82 13.26
CA GLU A 201 3.77 -1.77 14.24
C GLU A 201 3.29 -0.50 13.53
N ALA A 202 3.94 -0.14 12.41
CA ALA A 202 3.67 1.07 11.63
C ALA A 202 2.38 1.06 10.78
N LYS A 203 1.94 -0.12 10.33
CA LYS A 203 0.65 -0.43 9.70
C LYS A 203 -0.03 -1.57 10.49
N ASP A 204 -1.29 -1.89 10.24
CA ASP A 204 -1.88 -3.05 10.89
C ASP A 204 -1.32 -4.37 10.30
N PHE A 205 -1.34 -5.42 11.11
CA PHE A 205 -0.74 -6.71 10.80
C PHE A 205 -1.32 -7.31 9.51
N ALA A 206 -0.50 -7.54 8.48
CA ALA A 206 -0.89 -8.15 7.20
C ALA A 206 -2.15 -7.53 6.58
N ASP A 207 -2.14 -6.21 6.42
CA ASP A 207 -3.27 -5.45 5.89
C ASP A 207 -3.66 -5.81 4.46
N ASP A 208 -2.74 -6.30 3.63
CA ASP A 208 -3.07 -6.75 2.28
C ASP A 208 -4.17 -7.86 2.33
N LEU A 209 -4.19 -8.68 3.38
CA LEU A 209 -5.22 -9.70 3.61
C LEU A 209 -6.55 -9.09 4.08
N THR A 210 -6.52 -8.01 4.87
CA THR A 210 -7.73 -7.26 5.26
C THR A 210 -8.35 -6.60 4.05
N GLU A 211 -7.52 -5.96 3.23
CA GLU A 211 -7.93 -5.23 2.02
C GLU A 211 -8.47 -6.20 0.97
N GLY A 212 -7.99 -7.44 0.96
CA GLY A 212 -8.28 -8.43 -0.08
C GLY A 212 -7.43 -8.20 -1.33
N LYS A 213 -6.26 -7.59 -1.17
CA LYS A 213 -5.36 -7.17 -2.23
C LYS A 213 -4.61 -8.37 -2.83
N PHE A 214 -4.45 -8.37 -4.15
CA PHE A 214 -3.64 -9.37 -4.84
C PHE A 214 -2.17 -8.93 -4.86
N SER A 215 -1.52 -8.99 -3.70
CA SER A 215 -0.09 -8.69 -3.56
C SER A 215 0.79 -9.79 -4.17
N PHE A 216 2.06 -9.50 -4.46
CA PHE A 216 2.93 -10.41 -5.23
C PHE A 216 2.97 -11.86 -4.69
N PRO A 217 3.15 -12.13 -3.38
CA PRO A 217 3.12 -13.49 -2.85
C PRO A 217 1.77 -14.19 -3.05
N ILE A 218 0.67 -13.44 -2.96
CA ILE A 218 -0.70 -13.93 -3.13
C ILE A 218 -0.97 -14.26 -4.61
N VAL A 219 -0.50 -13.42 -5.53
CA VAL A 219 -0.57 -13.65 -6.98
C VAL A 219 0.19 -14.92 -7.35
N HIS A 220 1.39 -15.12 -6.80
CA HIS A 220 2.15 -16.35 -7.00
C HIS A 220 1.38 -17.57 -6.49
N ALA A 221 0.87 -17.54 -5.25
CA ALA A 221 0.14 -18.66 -4.65
C ALA A 221 -1.08 -19.07 -5.47
N ILE A 222 -1.92 -18.11 -5.88
CA ILE A 222 -3.18 -18.40 -6.58
C ILE A 222 -2.92 -18.93 -8.00
N ASN A 223 -1.94 -18.37 -8.72
CA ASN A 223 -1.65 -18.80 -10.09
C ASN A 223 -0.82 -20.09 -10.15
N GLY A 224 0.13 -20.26 -9.22
CA GLY A 224 0.99 -21.44 -9.15
C GLY A 224 0.27 -22.68 -8.65
N PHE A 225 -0.77 -22.52 -7.83
CA PHE A 225 -1.51 -23.60 -7.22
C PHE A 225 -3.03 -23.46 -7.46
N PRO A 226 -3.52 -23.64 -8.69
CA PRO A 226 -4.93 -23.40 -9.05
C PRO A 226 -5.94 -24.33 -8.34
N ASN A 227 -5.45 -25.46 -7.80
CA ASN A 227 -6.26 -26.39 -7.00
C ASN A 227 -6.28 -25.99 -5.51
N ASP A 228 -5.45 -25.05 -5.07
CA ASP A 228 -5.53 -24.44 -3.76
C ASP A 228 -6.62 -23.37 -3.76
N HIS A 229 -7.73 -23.65 -3.07
CA HIS A 229 -8.82 -22.69 -2.92
C HIS A 229 -8.69 -21.86 -1.64
N GLN A 230 -7.75 -22.21 -0.75
CA GLN A 230 -7.65 -21.63 0.58
C GLN A 230 -7.17 -20.18 0.53
N THR A 231 -6.12 -19.88 -0.25
CA THR A 231 -5.59 -18.51 -0.39
C THR A 231 -6.68 -17.54 -0.86
N MET A 232 -7.38 -17.89 -1.95
CA MET A 232 -8.48 -17.09 -2.48
C MET A 232 -9.66 -17.01 -1.50
N ALA A 233 -9.99 -18.09 -0.80
CA ALA A 233 -11.09 -18.09 0.18
C ALA A 233 -10.81 -17.19 1.38
N ILE A 234 -9.57 -17.11 1.86
CA ILE A 234 -9.17 -16.20 2.94
C ILE A 234 -9.21 -14.76 2.44
N LEU A 235 -8.63 -14.48 1.26
CA LEU A 235 -8.57 -13.13 0.71
C LEU A 235 -9.97 -12.52 0.52
N ARG A 236 -10.94 -13.34 0.09
CA ARG A 236 -12.35 -12.96 -0.06
C ARG A 236 -13.02 -12.55 1.24
N GLN A 237 -12.55 -13.06 2.38
CA GLN A 237 -13.15 -12.76 3.68
C GLN A 237 -12.82 -11.35 4.18
N ARG A 238 -11.74 -10.74 3.69
CA ARG A 238 -11.28 -9.42 4.16
C ARG A 238 -11.20 -9.35 5.68
N THR A 239 -10.59 -10.40 6.24
CA THR A 239 -10.64 -10.68 7.68
C THR A 239 -9.74 -9.74 8.45
N THR A 240 -10.22 -9.24 9.58
CA THR A 240 -9.40 -8.54 10.59
C THR A 240 -8.88 -9.50 11.67
N ASN A 241 -9.27 -10.79 11.61
CA ASN A 241 -8.89 -11.77 12.62
C ASN A 241 -7.42 -12.20 12.43
N ARG A 242 -6.59 -11.90 13.43
CA ARG A 242 -5.16 -12.22 13.44
C ARG A 242 -4.86 -13.71 13.24
N ALA A 243 -5.62 -14.61 13.86
CA ALA A 243 -5.38 -16.05 13.70
C ALA A 243 -5.62 -16.54 12.26
N VAL A 244 -6.58 -15.92 11.55
CA VAL A 244 -6.82 -16.24 10.13
C VAL A 244 -5.70 -15.69 9.26
N LYS A 245 -5.18 -14.49 9.58
CA LYS A 245 -4.03 -13.89 8.88
C LYS A 245 -2.75 -14.70 9.11
N ASP A 246 -2.45 -15.09 10.35
CA ASP A 246 -1.32 -15.97 10.69
C ASP A 246 -1.39 -17.28 9.89
N HIS A 247 -2.58 -17.89 9.82
CA HIS A 247 -2.79 -19.11 9.03
C HIS A 247 -2.59 -18.89 7.52
N ALA A 248 -3.03 -17.74 7.00
CA ALA A 248 -2.82 -17.39 5.59
C ALA A 248 -1.32 -17.24 5.27
N ILE A 249 -0.56 -16.56 6.13
CA ILE A 249 0.89 -16.38 5.95
C ILE A 249 1.60 -17.73 6.01
N GLN A 250 1.26 -18.60 6.98
CA GLN A 250 1.80 -19.95 7.05
C GLN A 250 1.49 -20.74 5.78
N HIS A 251 0.26 -20.65 5.27
CA HIS A 251 -0.14 -21.33 4.04
C HIS A 251 0.64 -20.82 2.81
N LEU A 252 0.84 -19.50 2.69
CA LEU A 252 1.68 -18.90 1.63
C LEU A 252 3.13 -19.39 1.72
N ASP A 253 3.66 -19.58 2.92
CA ASP A 253 4.99 -20.14 3.17
C ASP A 253 5.08 -21.63 2.76
N GLU A 254 4.08 -22.43 3.12
CA GLU A 254 4.00 -23.86 2.74
C GLU A 254 3.93 -24.03 1.20
N LEU A 255 3.27 -23.11 0.50
CA LEU A 255 3.24 -23.03 -0.96
C LEU A 255 4.55 -22.48 -1.57
N GLY A 256 5.52 -22.05 -0.76
CA GLY A 256 6.79 -21.48 -1.24
C GLY A 256 6.66 -20.07 -1.83
N SER A 257 5.54 -19.37 -1.59
CA SER A 257 5.29 -18.05 -2.19
C SER A 257 6.13 -16.94 -1.55
N LEU A 258 6.43 -17.06 -0.25
CA LEU A 258 7.35 -16.14 0.43
C LEU A 258 8.79 -16.31 -0.09
N GLU A 259 9.25 -17.55 -0.25
CA GLU A 259 10.56 -17.88 -0.81
C GLU A 259 10.70 -17.40 -2.26
N TYR A 260 9.69 -17.64 -3.10
CA TYR A 260 9.63 -17.14 -4.47
C TYR A 260 9.73 -15.61 -4.54
N THR A 261 9.03 -14.91 -3.64
CA THR A 261 9.05 -13.45 -3.55
C THR A 261 10.44 -12.93 -3.18
N ALA A 262 11.08 -13.52 -2.17
CA ALA A 262 12.44 -13.17 -1.78
C ALA A 262 13.45 -13.39 -2.92
N CYS A 263 13.38 -14.53 -3.62
CA CYS A 263 14.23 -14.82 -4.78
C CYS A 263 14.03 -13.81 -5.92
N THR A 264 12.78 -13.40 -6.15
CA THR A 264 12.46 -12.36 -7.14
C THR A 264 13.06 -11.01 -6.75
N LEU A 265 13.00 -10.63 -5.47
CA LEU A 265 13.62 -9.40 -4.96
C LEU A 265 15.14 -9.42 -5.12
N ILE A 266 15.80 -10.53 -4.82
CA ILE A 266 17.26 -10.69 -5.00
C ILE A 266 17.65 -10.55 -6.47
N ARG A 267 16.90 -11.18 -7.38
CA ARG A 267 17.14 -11.08 -8.82
C ARG A 267 16.98 -9.64 -9.31
N LEU A 268 15.86 -8.98 -8.97
CA LEU A 268 15.62 -7.58 -9.34
C LEU A 268 16.70 -6.66 -8.76
N GLU A 269 17.11 -6.87 -7.52
CA GLU A 269 18.19 -6.10 -6.89
C GLU A 269 19.50 -6.24 -7.67
N LYS A 270 19.87 -7.45 -8.08
CA LYS A 270 21.07 -7.69 -8.90
C LYS A 270 20.98 -6.98 -10.25
N GLU A 271 19.83 -7.06 -10.92
CA GLU A 271 19.56 -6.36 -12.18
C GLU A 271 19.70 -4.83 -12.00
N ILE A 272 19.12 -4.26 -10.94
CA ILE A 272 19.22 -2.83 -10.62
C ILE A 272 20.67 -2.43 -10.36
N ARG A 273 21.42 -3.20 -9.57
CA ARG A 273 22.84 -2.92 -9.30
C ARG A 273 23.68 -2.95 -10.58
N GLN A 274 23.41 -3.89 -11.49
CA GLN A 274 24.07 -3.94 -12.79
C GLN A 274 23.75 -2.70 -13.62
N MET A 275 22.47 -2.33 -13.75
CA MET A 275 22.08 -1.11 -14.47
C MET A 275 22.73 0.15 -13.88
N VAL A 276 22.80 0.26 -12.55
CA VAL A 276 23.49 1.36 -11.87
C VAL A 276 24.98 1.39 -12.23
N ALA A 277 25.64 0.23 -12.29
CA ALA A 277 27.04 0.14 -12.73
C ALA A 277 27.21 0.55 -14.20
N ASP A 278 26.28 0.15 -15.07
CA ASP A 278 26.29 0.50 -16.50
C ASP A 278 26.12 2.02 -16.72
N PHE A 279 25.42 2.71 -15.82
CA PHE A 279 25.34 4.19 -15.78
C PHE A 279 26.55 4.87 -15.11
N GLY A 280 27.64 4.14 -14.86
CA GLY A 280 28.85 4.69 -14.23
C GLY A 280 28.83 4.72 -12.70
N GLY A 281 27.86 4.04 -12.08
CA GLY A 281 27.72 3.93 -10.64
C GLY A 281 26.95 5.07 -9.98
N ASN A 282 26.27 4.76 -8.86
CA ASN A 282 25.58 5.75 -8.04
C ASN A 282 25.51 5.28 -6.57
N PRO A 283 26.38 5.80 -5.68
CA PRO A 283 26.46 5.32 -4.30
C PRO A 283 25.17 5.59 -3.51
N TYR A 284 24.37 6.58 -3.89
CA TYR A 284 23.11 6.88 -3.21
C TYR A 284 22.03 5.85 -3.52
N ILE A 285 21.94 5.39 -4.77
CA ILE A 285 21.01 4.30 -5.15
C ILE A 285 21.49 2.98 -4.53
N LEU A 286 22.79 2.69 -4.56
CA LEU A 286 23.32 1.46 -3.96
C LEU A 286 23.05 1.42 -2.45
N ARG A 287 23.31 2.51 -1.73
CA ARG A 287 22.97 2.62 -0.31
C ARG A 287 21.47 2.51 -0.06
N PHE A 288 20.64 3.08 -0.93
CA PHE A 288 19.20 2.91 -0.85
C PHE A 288 18.78 1.44 -0.98
N LEU A 289 19.41 0.66 -1.86
CA LEU A 289 19.16 -0.78 -1.91
C LEU A 289 19.64 -1.48 -0.63
N ASP A 290 20.84 -1.16 -0.15
CA ASP A 290 21.43 -1.75 1.06
C ASP A 290 20.56 -1.52 2.31
N ASP A 291 20.04 -0.30 2.48
CA ASP A 291 19.18 0.08 3.61
C ASP A 291 17.87 -0.73 3.64
N TYR A 292 17.38 -1.20 2.48
CA TYR A 292 16.05 -1.77 2.33
C TYR A 292 16.05 -3.27 2.00
N CYS A 293 17.17 -3.85 1.54
CA CYS A 293 17.26 -5.26 1.18
C CYS A 293 17.31 -6.24 2.37
N ILE A 294 17.61 -5.73 3.57
CA ILE A 294 17.80 -6.53 4.80
C ILE A 294 16.64 -7.51 5.04
N ILE A 295 15.41 -7.06 4.77
CA ILE A 295 14.18 -7.81 5.03
C ILE A 295 14.09 -9.16 4.29
N TYR A 296 14.73 -9.29 3.12
CA TYR A 296 14.68 -10.50 2.29
C TYR A 296 16.04 -11.17 2.11
N ARG A 297 17.13 -10.59 2.63
CA ARG A 297 18.48 -11.19 2.54
C ARG A 297 18.75 -12.26 3.60
N ASP A 298 18.11 -12.19 4.76
CA ASP A 298 18.15 -13.31 5.72
C ASP A 298 17.39 -14.54 5.20
N ALA A 299 16.56 -14.39 4.15
CA ALA A 299 15.94 -15.50 3.44
C ALA A 299 16.93 -16.28 2.54
N ASP A 300 18.13 -15.76 2.25
CA ASP A 300 19.18 -16.51 1.54
C ASP A 300 19.63 -17.77 2.30
N GLN A 301 19.48 -17.78 3.64
CA GLN A 301 19.77 -18.97 4.45
C GLN A 301 18.67 -20.05 4.36
N TRP A 302 17.47 -19.70 3.91
CA TRP A 302 16.34 -20.63 3.73
C TRP A 302 16.63 -21.66 2.64
N ALA A 303 17.35 -21.27 1.59
CA ALA A 303 17.74 -22.13 0.48
C ALA A 303 18.97 -23.01 0.78
N SER A 304 19.79 -22.64 1.78
CA SER A 304 20.99 -23.39 2.17
C SER A 304 20.74 -24.52 3.18
N ASP A 305 19.60 -24.52 3.89
CA ASP A 305 19.20 -25.58 4.82
C ASP A 305 18.57 -26.79 4.09
N LYS A 306 19.36 -27.43 3.23
CA LYS A 306 19.02 -28.69 2.53
C LYS A 306 19.16 -29.94 3.42
N GLY A 307 19.12 -29.79 4.75
CA GLY A 307 19.54 -30.82 5.71
C GLY A 307 18.45 -31.64 6.39
N ASP A 308 17.17 -31.27 6.31
CA ASP A 308 16.11 -31.96 7.07
C ASP A 308 15.23 -32.85 6.18
N SER A 309 15.44 -34.16 6.30
CA SER A 309 14.83 -35.23 5.48
C SER A 309 13.35 -35.49 5.78
N ASN A 310 12.71 -34.65 6.60
CA ASN A 310 11.30 -34.81 7.01
C ASN A 310 10.34 -33.75 6.43
N LYS A 311 10.79 -32.90 5.51
CA LYS A 311 9.90 -32.00 4.74
C LYS A 311 9.46 -32.66 3.43
N PRO A 312 8.20 -32.50 2.98
CA PRO A 312 7.74 -33.04 1.70
C PRO A 312 8.62 -32.53 0.55
N ASP A 313 8.92 -33.43 -0.39
CA ASP A 313 9.86 -33.29 -1.51
C ASP A 313 9.60 -31.99 -2.32
N ARG A 314 10.40 -30.95 -2.06
CA ARG A 314 10.40 -29.67 -2.80
C ARG A 314 11.23 -29.80 -4.08
N ARG A 315 10.75 -30.54 -5.08
CA ARG A 315 11.41 -30.56 -6.40
C ARG A 315 11.15 -29.28 -7.18
N LEU A 316 12.18 -28.44 -7.20
CA LEU A 316 12.37 -27.30 -8.07
C LEU A 316 12.24 -27.68 -9.55
N PHE A 317 11.65 -26.79 -10.35
CA PHE A 317 11.91 -26.70 -11.78
C PHE A 317 13.37 -26.30 -12.00
N ASN A 318 14.00 -27.02 -12.93
CA ASN A 318 15.43 -27.04 -13.20
C ASN A 318 15.91 -25.74 -13.88
N ILE A 319 16.72 -24.93 -13.19
CA ILE A 319 17.63 -23.95 -13.81
C ILE A 319 19.06 -24.44 -13.54
N GLN A 320 19.43 -25.51 -14.23
CA GLN A 320 20.83 -25.87 -14.41
C GLN A 320 21.41 -24.95 -15.47
N ASP A 321 22.10 -23.90 -15.05
CA ASP A 321 23.50 -23.72 -15.42
C ASP A 321 24.08 -22.51 -14.65
N VAL A 322 25.33 -22.66 -14.21
CA VAL A 322 26.19 -21.73 -13.44
C VAL A 322 26.29 -22.08 -11.96
N SER A 323 27.18 -23.04 -11.70
CA SER A 323 27.87 -23.24 -10.43
C SER A 323 28.87 -22.10 -10.17
N LEU A 324 29.18 -21.83 -8.90
CA LEU A 324 30.55 -21.73 -8.35
C LEU A 324 30.50 -21.62 -6.81
N ASN A 325 31.48 -22.27 -6.18
CA ASN A 325 31.65 -22.57 -4.74
C ASN A 325 32.15 -21.38 -3.89
N GLU A 326 32.14 -21.63 -2.55
CA GLU A 326 33.05 -21.16 -1.46
C GLU A 326 32.28 -20.47 -0.32
N SER A 327 32.05 -21.08 0.85
CA SER A 327 32.92 -21.48 1.99
C SER A 327 33.17 -20.38 3.05
N SER A 328 32.45 -20.55 4.18
CA SER A 328 32.77 -20.30 5.60
C SER A 328 33.36 -18.96 6.06
N PHE A 329 32.62 -18.26 6.95
CA PHE A 329 33.17 -17.47 8.06
C PHE A 329 32.15 -17.38 9.21
N GLU A 330 32.53 -17.85 10.41
CA GLU A 330 31.78 -17.69 11.67
C GLU A 330 32.12 -16.34 12.33
N SER A 331 31.11 -15.67 12.89
CA SER A 331 31.33 -14.71 13.98
C SER A 331 30.12 -14.69 14.93
N ASN A 332 30.42 -14.90 16.21
CA ASN A 332 29.46 -14.99 17.32
C ASN A 332 28.92 -13.60 17.69
N VAL A 333 27.68 -13.33 17.28
CA VAL A 333 26.79 -12.32 17.89
C VAL A 333 25.41 -12.98 18.02
N PRO A 334 24.72 -12.91 19.17
CA PRO A 334 23.42 -13.56 19.30
C PRO A 334 22.41 -12.93 18.32
N THR A 335 21.98 -13.71 17.34
CA THR A 335 20.96 -13.30 16.35
C THR A 335 19.56 -13.36 16.97
N GLY A 336 18.59 -12.68 16.35
CA GLY A 336 17.18 -12.73 16.78
C GLY A 336 16.60 -14.16 16.82
N LEU A 337 17.21 -15.11 16.11
CA LEU A 337 16.92 -16.55 16.18
C LEU A 337 17.32 -17.20 17.51
N GLN A 338 18.34 -16.70 18.21
CA GLN A 338 18.64 -17.12 19.58
C GLN A 338 17.50 -16.71 20.52
N LEU A 339 17.02 -15.46 20.38
CA LEU A 339 15.89 -14.93 21.16
C LEU A 339 14.57 -15.66 20.85
N PHE A 340 14.33 -16.05 19.59
CA PHE A 340 13.15 -16.80 19.17
C PHE A 340 13.24 -18.30 19.54
N SER A 341 14.44 -18.90 19.50
CA SER A 341 14.71 -20.27 19.97
C SER A 341 14.53 -20.38 21.48
N ASP A 342 15.00 -19.38 22.24
CA ASP A 342 14.88 -19.33 23.70
C ASP A 342 13.43 -19.09 24.16
N TYR A 343 12.66 -18.32 23.39
CA TYR A 343 11.20 -18.20 23.55
C TYR A 343 10.47 -19.52 23.27
N ARG A 344 10.83 -20.23 22.17
CA ARG A 344 10.23 -21.52 21.79
C ARG A 344 10.65 -22.69 22.70
N LYS A 345 11.83 -22.60 23.34
CA LYS A 345 12.35 -23.56 24.33
C LYS A 345 11.90 -23.27 25.76
N GLY A 346 11.11 -22.21 25.98
CA GLY A 346 10.60 -21.84 27.31
C GLY A 346 11.67 -21.33 28.28
N ILE A 347 12.82 -20.88 27.77
CA ILE A 347 13.92 -20.34 28.56
C ILE A 347 13.61 -18.91 29.05
N LEU A 348 12.72 -18.21 28.33
CA LEU A 348 12.15 -16.93 28.73
C LEU A 348 10.66 -17.10 29.06
N ASN A 349 10.28 -16.95 30.33
CA ASN A 349 8.89 -16.92 30.78
C ASN A 349 8.56 -15.50 31.31
N PRO A 350 7.46 -14.83 30.89
CA PRO A 350 7.22 -13.43 31.22
C PRO A 350 6.70 -13.15 32.63
N ASP A 351 6.33 -14.19 33.39
CA ASP A 351 5.82 -14.03 34.76
C ASP A 351 6.57 -14.97 35.70
N VAL A 352 7.34 -14.37 36.62
CA VAL A 352 7.66 -14.80 38.00
C VAL A 352 9.00 -14.15 38.41
N VAL A 353 8.89 -13.04 39.12
CA VAL A 353 9.84 -12.69 40.19
C VAL A 353 9.39 -13.44 41.45
N SER A 354 10.34 -14.16 42.07
CA SER A 354 10.26 -14.87 43.36
C SER A 354 9.45 -16.18 43.33
N THR A 355 9.91 -17.34 43.79
CA THR A 355 10.86 -17.70 44.86
C THR A 355 11.37 -19.13 44.62
N GLN A 356 12.66 -19.34 44.93
CA GLN A 356 13.33 -20.56 45.43
C GLN A 356 12.79 -21.96 45.03
N GLY A 357 13.69 -22.74 44.42
CA GLY A 357 13.40 -24.09 43.94
C GLY A 357 13.33 -25.20 44.99
N ALA A 358 12.88 -26.36 44.53
CA ALA A 358 13.31 -27.68 44.98
C ALA A 358 12.69 -28.76 44.07
N SER A 359 13.50 -29.79 43.76
CA SER A 359 13.15 -31.19 43.51
C SER A 359 12.24 -31.55 42.32
N THR A 360 12.77 -32.07 41.21
CA THR A 360 13.04 -33.50 40.86
C THR A 360 11.83 -34.41 40.59
N LEU A 361 11.90 -35.01 39.38
CA LEU A 361 11.65 -36.41 38.99
C LEU A 361 10.24 -36.88 38.52
N LYS A 362 10.29 -37.55 37.35
CA LYS A 362 9.51 -38.75 36.88
C LYS A 362 8.06 -38.52 36.45
N GLU A 363 7.43 -39.24 35.51
CA GLU A 363 7.76 -40.28 34.51
C GLU A 363 6.47 -40.47 33.66
N SER A 364 6.62 -40.81 32.38
CA SER A 364 5.81 -41.70 31.52
C SER A 364 4.25 -41.66 31.44
N THR A 365 3.82 -41.98 30.21
CA THR A 365 2.72 -42.89 29.78
C THR A 365 1.35 -42.35 29.34
N GLN A 366 1.10 -42.57 28.04
CA GLN A 366 -0.05 -43.24 27.39
C GLN A 366 -1.41 -42.54 27.15
N GLU A 367 -1.81 -42.70 25.88
CA GLU A 367 -3.11 -42.62 25.19
C GLU A 367 -4.41 -42.59 26.01
N THR A 368 -5.36 -41.78 25.56
CA THR A 368 -6.76 -42.25 25.37
C THR A 368 -7.58 -41.36 24.42
N THR A 369 -8.17 -42.00 23.43
CA THR A 369 -9.24 -41.55 22.52
C THR A 369 -10.51 -41.17 23.30
N VAL A 370 -11.34 -40.21 22.80
CA VAL A 370 -12.82 -40.34 22.64
C VAL A 370 -13.57 -39.01 22.35
N LYS A 371 -14.43 -39.08 21.32
CA LYS A 371 -15.68 -38.34 20.96
C LYS A 371 -15.64 -36.90 20.38
N LYS A 372 -15.84 -36.86 19.04
CA LYS A 372 -16.43 -35.75 18.28
C LYS A 372 -17.82 -35.38 18.80
N THR A 373 -18.03 -34.10 19.06
CA THR A 373 -19.35 -33.45 19.07
C THR A 373 -19.24 -32.21 18.18
N GLU A 374 -20.02 -32.17 17.09
CA GLU A 374 -20.17 -30.98 16.24
C GLU A 374 -21.15 -30.00 16.91
N PRO A 375 -20.83 -28.71 17.05
CA PRO A 375 -21.81 -27.72 17.45
C PRO A 375 -22.56 -27.18 16.22
N ARG A 376 -23.89 -27.35 16.24
CA ARG A 376 -24.86 -26.73 15.32
C ARG A 376 -24.85 -25.20 15.49
N ILE A 377 -24.66 -24.46 14.39
CA ILE A 377 -24.76 -22.99 14.36
C ILE A 377 -26.25 -22.58 14.34
N PRO A 378 -26.72 -21.66 15.21
CA PRO A 378 -28.10 -21.14 15.17
C PRO A 378 -28.37 -20.30 13.90
N VAL A 379 -29.53 -20.52 13.28
CA VAL A 379 -30.00 -19.90 12.00
C VAL A 379 -30.30 -18.38 12.12
N THR A 380 -29.88 -17.72 13.20
CA THR A 380 -30.02 -16.27 13.40
C THR A 380 -28.85 -15.45 12.84
N TRP A 381 -27.80 -16.11 12.34
CA TRP A 381 -26.57 -15.48 11.84
C TRP A 381 -26.57 -15.12 10.34
N LEU A 382 -27.70 -15.31 9.65
CA LEU A 382 -27.84 -14.97 8.23
C LEU A 382 -28.93 -13.90 8.02
N LYS A 383 -28.64 -12.63 8.33
CA LYS A 383 -29.30 -11.48 7.67
C LYS A 383 -28.36 -10.26 7.55
N PRO A 384 -28.37 -9.57 6.39
CA PRO A 384 -27.46 -8.45 6.10
C PRO A 384 -27.83 -7.19 6.89
N ARG A 385 -26.84 -6.51 7.48
CA ARG A 385 -27.03 -5.23 8.18
C ARG A 385 -26.78 -4.07 7.22
N SER A 386 -27.86 -3.46 6.70
CA SER A 386 -27.82 -2.15 6.02
C SER A 386 -27.73 -1.02 7.04
N ALA A 387 -26.92 0.00 6.75
CA ALA A 387 -26.51 1.11 7.63
C ALA A 387 -27.61 2.13 8.05
N LEU A 388 -28.90 1.78 8.04
CA LEU A 388 -30.00 2.71 8.38
C LEU A 388 -30.67 2.45 9.75
N SER A 389 -30.17 1.52 10.56
CA SER A 389 -30.79 1.19 11.87
C SER A 389 -30.11 1.82 13.10
N ARG A 390 -29.09 2.69 12.94
CA ARG A 390 -28.40 3.35 14.07
C ARG A 390 -28.88 4.77 14.40
N LEU A 391 -30.00 5.22 13.83
CA LEU A 391 -30.56 6.56 14.09
C LEU A 391 -31.94 6.55 14.76
N ALA A 392 -32.40 5.40 15.28
CA ALA A 392 -33.70 5.27 15.94
C ALA A 392 -33.64 4.65 17.35
N ALA A 393 -32.47 4.64 17.99
CA ALA A 393 -32.30 4.08 19.33
C ALA A 393 -31.36 4.94 20.17
N ASP A 394 -31.70 6.23 20.32
CA ASP A 394 -31.25 7.08 21.43
C ASP A 394 -32.17 8.31 21.49
N HIS A 395 -33.36 8.13 22.07
CA HIS A 395 -34.16 9.17 22.71
C HIS A 395 -35.31 8.50 23.49
N ALA A 396 -34.96 7.87 24.61
CA ALA A 396 -35.93 7.59 25.66
C ALA A 396 -36.03 8.83 26.56
N LEU A 397 -37.18 9.50 26.50
CA LEU A 397 -37.58 10.60 27.38
C LEU A 397 -37.58 10.17 28.87
N PRO A 398 -37.18 11.05 29.81
CA PRO A 398 -37.65 10.99 31.18
C PRO A 398 -38.92 11.84 31.36
N THR A 399 -39.93 11.25 32.01
CA THR A 399 -41.21 11.86 32.37
C THR A 399 -41.10 12.79 33.59
N SER A 400 -41.69 13.98 33.42
CA SER A 400 -42.43 14.82 34.39
C SER A 400 -41.83 15.19 35.76
N SER A 401 -41.62 16.49 35.97
CA SER A 401 -42.36 17.23 37.01
C SER A 401 -42.43 18.73 36.67
N SER A 402 -43.51 19.33 37.16
CA SER A 402 -44.09 20.66 36.91
C SER A 402 -43.16 21.86 37.09
N ASN A 403 -43.28 22.86 36.20
CA ASN A 403 -43.71 24.20 36.61
C ASN A 403 -44.06 25.10 35.41
N THR A 404 -45.21 25.75 35.54
CA THR A 404 -45.80 26.79 34.71
C THR A 404 -44.90 28.02 34.56
N PHE A 405 -44.79 28.59 33.35
CA PHE A 405 -44.86 30.05 33.13
C PHE A 405 -45.16 30.37 31.66
N LYS A 406 -46.07 31.34 31.45
CA LYS A 406 -46.58 31.87 30.18
C LYS A 406 -45.57 32.81 29.50
N SER A 407 -45.54 32.86 28.16
CA SER A 407 -45.97 34.02 27.35
C SER A 407 -45.42 33.98 25.91
N ASP A 408 -46.34 34.01 24.94
CA ASP A 408 -46.37 34.76 23.68
C ASP A 408 -45.08 35.00 22.85
N SER A 409 -45.04 34.43 21.64
CA SER A 409 -45.03 35.18 20.36
C SER A 409 -44.71 34.27 19.16
N THR A 410 -45.70 34.04 18.28
CA THR A 410 -45.53 33.77 16.83
C THR A 410 -45.52 35.11 16.06
N PRO A 411 -45.22 35.21 14.73
CA PRO A 411 -45.08 34.21 13.65
C PRO A 411 -43.76 34.39 12.82
N VAL A 412 -43.39 33.62 11.78
CA VAL A 412 -43.92 33.59 10.39
C VAL A 412 -43.21 32.46 9.61
N ILE A 413 -44.00 31.73 8.80
CA ILE A 413 -43.60 30.69 7.83
C ILE A 413 -43.59 31.31 6.42
N PRO A 414 -42.64 30.99 5.53
CA PRO A 414 -42.86 31.05 4.09
C PRO A 414 -43.11 29.66 3.48
N GLN A 415 -44.11 29.64 2.60
CA GLN A 415 -44.72 28.48 1.95
C GLN A 415 -43.86 27.83 0.86
N LYS A 416 -44.16 26.55 0.61
CA LYS A 416 -43.80 25.74 -0.57
C LYS A 416 -44.33 26.38 -1.87
N VAL A 417 -43.57 26.24 -2.96
CA VAL A 417 -44.03 26.37 -4.35
C VAL A 417 -43.67 25.08 -5.12
N PRO A 418 -44.54 24.55 -6.00
CA PRO A 418 -44.54 23.13 -6.38
C PRO A 418 -43.80 22.80 -7.68
N TYR A 419 -43.58 21.50 -7.84
CA TYR A 419 -43.09 20.77 -9.01
C TYR A 419 -44.14 20.80 -10.13
N ASP A 420 -43.73 21.03 -11.38
CA ASP A 420 -44.56 20.76 -12.56
C ASP A 420 -43.77 20.07 -13.67
N SER A 421 -44.47 19.21 -14.40
CA SER A 421 -43.97 18.18 -15.29
C SER A 421 -44.43 18.41 -16.73
N GLN A 422 -43.60 17.95 -17.69
CA GLN A 422 -43.89 17.73 -19.11
C GLN A 422 -43.97 18.97 -20.04
N THR A 423 -43.06 19.04 -21.02
CA THR A 423 -43.35 18.98 -22.47
C THR A 423 -42.10 19.32 -23.32
N THR A 424 -41.58 18.34 -24.07
CA THR A 424 -40.94 18.54 -25.40
C THR A 424 -42.06 18.59 -26.47
N PRO A 425 -41.88 19.01 -27.75
CA PRO A 425 -40.65 19.05 -28.56
C PRO A 425 -40.47 20.28 -29.50
N THR A 426 -39.28 20.43 -30.13
CA THR A 426 -39.02 20.55 -31.60
C THR A 426 -37.77 21.34 -31.98
N LYS A 427 -37.29 21.02 -33.18
CA LYS A 427 -36.00 21.23 -33.85
C LYS A 427 -35.68 22.67 -34.27
N SER A 428 -34.39 23.02 -34.21
CA SER A 428 -33.60 23.80 -35.19
C SER A 428 -32.14 23.69 -34.72
N GLY A 429 -31.13 23.22 -35.45
CA GLY A 429 -30.81 23.30 -36.87
C GLY A 429 -29.47 24.03 -36.97
N LEU A 430 -28.38 23.32 -37.30
CA LEU A 430 -27.20 23.80 -38.06
C LEU A 430 -26.07 22.75 -38.01
N ASP A 431 -25.95 21.99 -39.09
CA ASP A 431 -24.73 21.34 -39.56
C ASP A 431 -23.68 22.40 -39.90
N LEU A 432 -22.39 22.16 -39.61
CA LEU A 432 -21.31 22.58 -40.53
C LEU A 432 -19.98 21.83 -40.26
N VAL A 433 -19.70 20.88 -41.19
CA VAL A 433 -18.45 20.69 -41.95
C VAL A 433 -17.20 20.13 -41.24
N LEU A 434 -16.97 18.84 -41.52
CA LEU A 434 -15.66 18.19 -41.57
C LEU A 434 -14.89 18.65 -42.83
N SER A 435 -13.63 19.04 -42.68
CA SER A 435 -12.69 19.24 -43.78
C SER A 435 -11.49 18.33 -43.58
N THR A 436 -11.52 17.17 -44.25
CA THR A 436 -10.33 16.40 -44.63
C THR A 436 -9.81 16.92 -45.96
N GLY A 437 -8.53 17.23 -46.05
CA GLY A 437 -7.87 17.59 -47.31
C GLY A 437 -6.41 17.18 -47.28
N SER A 438 -6.13 16.01 -47.84
CA SER A 438 -4.81 15.55 -48.28
C SER A 438 -4.55 16.03 -49.72
N TYR A 439 -3.34 16.54 -50.01
CA TYR A 439 -2.41 16.07 -51.05
C TYR A 439 -1.34 17.12 -51.48
N SER A 440 -0.11 16.61 -51.59
CA SER A 440 1.03 16.99 -52.48
C SER A 440 1.71 18.37 -52.35
N ASN A 441 2.97 18.39 -51.91
CA ASN A 441 4.16 18.19 -52.74
C ASN A 441 5.37 17.75 -51.89
#